data_AF-A0A7R9U0B9-F1
#
_entry.id   AF-A0A7R9U0B9-F1
#
_cell.length_a   1.000
_cell.length_b   1.000
_cell.length_c   1.000
_cell.angle_alpha   90.00
_cell.angle_beta   90.00
_cell.angle_gamma   90.00
#
_symmetry.space_group_name_H-M   'P 1'
#
loop_
_entity.id
_entity.type
_entity.pdbx_description
1 polymer ?
#
loop_
_entity_poly.entity_id
_entity_poly.type
_entity_poly.pdbx_seq_one_letter_code
_entity_poly.pdbx_strand_id
1 'polypeptide(L)'
;VGERRPACGTPALSTIAMTKPQPQDKRKVLALFDVDGTLTVPRKRADDEMIAFMAALREKVAVGIVGGSDLAKIKEQLGEAADTEYDYLFSENGLMAFKNGELLKATSFKEHLGEAKIKELVNFILVYIANLDIPIKRGTFVEFRNGMLNVSPIGRNCSQEERDDFEKFDKVAGVRERMVKVLQVQFREFDLTYSVGGQISFDVFPRGWDKTYCLQFVENDFEEIHFFGDKTYSGGNDHEIFVSPKTIGHTVTSPADTRRLVVEHIIDKL
;
A
#
# COMPACT_ATOMS: atom_id res chain seq x y z
N VAL A 1 -25.54 12.49 -61.06
CA VAL A 1 -24.09 12.75 -60.96
C VAL A 1 -23.68 12.49 -59.52
N GLY A 2 -22.85 11.45 -59.29
CA GLY A 2 -22.17 11.13 -58.00
C GLY A 2 -23.07 10.56 -56.90
N GLU A 3 -23.23 9.25 -56.65
CA GLU A 3 -22.26 8.21 -56.28
C GLU A 3 -21.44 8.49 -55.01
N ARG A 4 -21.81 7.86 -53.86
CA ARG A 4 -21.01 6.89 -53.07
C ARG A 4 -21.49 6.80 -51.60
N ARG A 5 -21.91 5.59 -51.19
CA ARG A 5 -21.87 5.04 -49.81
C ARG A 5 -20.39 4.77 -49.41
N PRO A 6 -19.98 4.57 -48.13
CA PRO A 6 -20.55 3.63 -47.13
C PRO A 6 -20.37 4.15 -45.66
N ALA A 7 -20.48 3.46 -44.53
CA ALA A 7 -20.69 2.07 -44.14
C ALA A 7 -21.34 2.06 -42.72
N CYS A 8 -22.09 1.01 -42.42
CA CYS A 8 -22.55 0.68 -41.07
C CYS A 8 -21.34 0.28 -40.22
N GLY A 9 -21.10 0.99 -39.12
CA GLY A 9 -20.03 0.67 -38.17
C GLY A 9 -20.43 -0.50 -37.28
N THR A 10 -19.75 -1.63 -37.46
CA THR A 10 -19.72 -2.74 -36.49
C THR A 10 -19.13 -2.25 -35.17
N PRO A 11 -19.66 -2.66 -34.00
CA PRO A 11 -18.95 -2.44 -32.75
C PRO A 11 -17.72 -3.35 -32.76
N ALA A 12 -16.54 -2.73 -32.60
CA ALA A 12 -15.30 -3.46 -32.39
C ALA A 12 -15.45 -4.31 -31.12
N LEU A 13 -15.42 -5.63 -31.28
CA LEU A 13 -15.15 -6.55 -30.19
C LEU A 13 -13.83 -6.12 -29.55
N SER A 14 -13.88 -5.69 -28.30
CA SER A 14 -12.67 -5.48 -27.51
C SER A 14 -11.98 -6.84 -27.38
N THR A 15 -10.88 -7.01 -28.09
CA THR A 15 -9.94 -8.09 -27.88
C THR A 15 -9.48 -7.99 -26.43
N ILE A 16 -10.01 -8.89 -25.58
CA ILE A 16 -9.39 -9.19 -24.30
C ILE A 16 -7.97 -9.63 -24.65
N ALA A 17 -7.00 -8.78 -24.35
CA ALA A 17 -5.60 -9.15 -24.44
C ALA A 17 -5.41 -10.31 -23.47
N MET A 18 -5.41 -11.53 -23.99
CA MET A 18 -4.95 -12.68 -23.23
C MET A 18 -3.46 -12.43 -22.97
N THR A 19 -3.16 -12.02 -21.75
CA THR A 19 -1.79 -11.93 -21.25
C THR A 19 -1.15 -13.29 -21.46
N LYS A 20 -0.02 -13.31 -22.17
CA LYS A 20 0.78 -14.54 -22.29
C LYS A 20 1.07 -15.03 -20.87
N PRO A 21 0.93 -16.34 -20.59
CA PRO A 21 1.34 -16.87 -19.30
C PRO A 21 2.81 -16.53 -19.11
N GLN A 22 3.07 -15.67 -18.13
CA GLN A 22 4.44 -15.33 -17.72
C GLN A 22 5.08 -16.63 -17.22
N PRO A 23 6.37 -16.90 -17.55
CA PRO A 23 7.04 -18.08 -17.07
C PRO A 23 6.95 -18.14 -15.54
N GLN A 24 6.40 -19.27 -15.06
CA GLN A 24 6.22 -19.51 -13.64
C GLN A 24 7.59 -19.56 -12.97
N ASP A 25 7.74 -18.91 -11.82
CA ASP A 25 8.98 -18.97 -11.06
C ASP A 25 9.21 -20.42 -10.64
N LYS A 26 10.40 -20.95 -10.88
CA LYS A 26 10.74 -22.33 -10.48
C LYS A 26 11.07 -22.42 -8.99
N ARG A 27 11.32 -21.28 -8.34
CA ARG A 27 11.63 -21.20 -6.91
C ARG A 27 10.35 -21.38 -6.11
N LYS A 28 10.40 -22.23 -5.09
CA LYS A 28 9.26 -22.57 -4.23
C LYS A 28 9.03 -21.56 -3.09
N VAL A 29 10.06 -20.79 -2.75
CA VAL A 29 10.07 -19.86 -1.62
C VAL A 29 10.14 -18.43 -2.13
N LEU A 30 9.30 -17.57 -1.56
CA LEU A 30 9.36 -16.12 -1.70
C LEU A 30 9.73 -15.48 -0.36
N ALA A 31 10.78 -14.66 -0.35
CA ALA A 31 11.12 -13.77 0.74
C ALA A 31 10.58 -12.37 0.42
N LEU A 32 9.59 -11.92 1.17
CA LEU A 32 8.89 -10.65 1.01
C LEU A 32 9.25 -9.69 2.15
N PHE A 33 9.64 -8.47 1.81
CA PHE A 33 10.20 -7.52 2.77
C PHE A 33 9.46 -6.19 2.78
N ASP A 34 9.16 -5.68 3.97
CA ASP A 34 8.97 -4.24 4.16
C ASP A 34 10.28 -3.45 3.89
N VAL A 35 10.19 -2.13 3.74
CA VAL A 35 11.33 -1.26 3.38
C VAL A 35 11.91 -0.52 4.60
N ASP A 36 11.11 0.30 5.27
CA ASP A 36 11.53 1.28 6.28
C ASP A 36 11.65 0.60 7.66
N GLY A 37 12.85 0.47 8.22
CA GLY A 37 13.09 -0.27 9.47
C GLY A 37 13.41 -1.75 9.24
N THR A 38 13.02 -2.30 8.09
CA THR A 38 13.24 -3.69 7.70
C THR A 38 14.46 -3.87 6.80
N LEU A 39 14.50 -3.24 5.63
CA LEU A 39 15.67 -3.28 4.73
C LEU A 39 16.60 -2.07 4.92
N THR A 40 16.05 -0.98 5.40
CA THR A 40 16.75 0.29 5.58
C THR A 40 16.59 0.80 6.99
N VAL A 41 17.55 1.61 7.46
CA VAL A 41 17.27 2.48 8.61
C VAL A 41 16.15 3.45 8.19
N PRO A 42 15.14 3.74 9.05
CA PRO A 42 13.99 4.54 8.64
C PRO A 42 14.37 5.85 7.94
N ARG A 43 13.79 6.06 6.75
CA ARG A 43 14.02 7.21 5.86
C ARG A 43 15.47 7.38 5.38
N LYS A 44 16.24 6.30 5.35
CA LYS A 44 17.58 6.26 4.76
C LYS A 44 17.63 5.28 3.60
N ARG A 45 18.72 5.34 2.84
CA ARG A 45 19.06 4.35 1.83
C ARG A 45 19.53 3.05 2.48
N ALA A 46 19.30 1.94 1.79
CA ALA A 46 19.97 0.68 2.09
C ALA A 46 21.49 0.87 1.99
N ASP A 47 22.22 0.19 2.87
CA ASP A 47 23.68 0.13 2.76
C ASP A 47 24.09 -0.91 1.71
N ASP A 48 25.33 -0.79 1.22
CA ASP A 48 25.88 -1.69 0.20
C ASP A 48 25.86 -3.16 0.65
N GLU A 49 25.98 -3.41 1.96
CA GLU A 49 25.91 -4.74 2.55
C GLU A 49 24.51 -5.36 2.37
N MET A 50 23.45 -4.59 2.62
CA MET A 50 22.07 -5.02 2.38
C MET A 50 21.81 -5.26 0.89
N ILE A 51 22.23 -4.35 0.01
CA ILE A 51 22.03 -4.51 -1.44
C ILE A 51 22.73 -5.79 -1.94
N ALA A 52 23.99 -6.01 -1.55
CA ALA A 52 24.73 -7.22 -1.92
C ALA A 52 24.08 -8.49 -1.34
N PHE A 53 23.58 -8.43 -0.10
CA PHE A 53 22.86 -9.53 0.52
C PHE A 53 21.59 -9.91 -0.24
N MET A 54 20.79 -8.92 -0.63
CA MET A 54 19.54 -9.14 -1.36
C MET A 54 19.78 -9.72 -2.75
N ALA A 55 20.81 -9.25 -3.46
CA ALA A 55 21.22 -9.83 -4.73
C ALA A 55 21.62 -11.31 -4.57
N ALA A 56 22.42 -11.64 -3.54
CA ALA A 56 22.81 -13.02 -3.26
C ALA A 56 21.62 -13.91 -2.82
N LEU A 57 20.63 -13.34 -2.13
CA LEU A 57 19.40 -14.02 -1.75
C LEU A 57 18.55 -14.36 -2.97
N ARG A 58 18.45 -13.45 -3.94
CA ARG A 58 17.67 -13.61 -5.17
C ARG A 58 18.13 -14.80 -6.02
N GLU A 59 19.42 -15.11 -5.99
CA GLU A 59 19.96 -16.30 -6.67
C GLU A 59 19.46 -17.63 -6.06
N LYS A 60 18.93 -17.60 -4.83
CA LYS A 60 18.48 -18.79 -4.10
C LYS A 60 16.96 -18.91 -4.03
N VAL A 61 16.26 -17.81 -3.77
CA VAL A 61 14.80 -17.75 -3.60
C VAL A 61 14.23 -16.54 -4.33
N ALA A 62 12.91 -16.51 -4.55
CA ALA A 62 12.29 -15.30 -5.09
C ALA A 62 12.33 -14.20 -4.03
N VAL A 63 12.58 -12.96 -4.45
CA VAL A 63 12.67 -11.80 -3.56
C VAL A 63 11.63 -10.76 -3.97
N GLY A 64 10.81 -10.35 -3.01
CA GLY A 64 9.78 -9.34 -3.18
C GLY A 64 9.92 -8.18 -2.20
N ILE A 65 9.58 -6.98 -2.65
CA ILE A 65 9.47 -5.78 -1.81
C ILE A 65 8.00 -5.37 -1.69
N VAL A 66 7.54 -5.02 -0.49
CA VAL A 66 6.21 -4.44 -0.27
C VAL A 66 6.26 -3.22 0.64
N GLY A 67 5.80 -2.08 0.14
CA GLY A 67 5.79 -0.83 0.88
C GLY A 67 4.50 -0.04 0.68
N GLY A 68 4.06 0.67 1.70
CA GLY A 68 2.93 1.61 1.59
C GLY A 68 3.28 2.93 0.88
N SER A 69 4.57 3.16 0.62
CA SER A 69 5.06 4.33 -0.12
C SER A 69 4.86 4.16 -1.64
N ASP A 70 4.91 5.27 -2.37
CA ASP A 70 4.97 5.23 -3.84
C ASP A 70 6.30 4.62 -4.35
N LEU A 71 6.33 4.30 -5.64
CA LEU A 71 7.51 3.71 -6.29
C LEU A 71 8.76 4.59 -6.17
N ALA A 72 8.60 5.92 -6.31
CA ALA A 72 9.73 6.85 -6.28
C ALA A 72 10.46 6.80 -4.94
N LYS A 73 9.71 6.76 -3.83
CA LYS A 73 10.29 6.65 -2.50
C LYS A 73 10.95 5.28 -2.27
N ILE A 74 10.37 4.19 -2.77
CA ILE A 74 11.02 2.87 -2.69
C ILE A 74 12.35 2.89 -3.47
N LYS A 75 12.37 3.47 -4.68
CA LYS A 75 13.59 3.63 -5.49
C LYS A 75 14.63 4.54 -4.83
N GLU A 76 14.20 5.60 -4.15
CA GLU A 76 15.12 6.46 -3.40
C GLU A 76 15.88 5.67 -2.34
N GLN A 77 15.22 4.71 -1.69
CA GLN A 77 15.76 3.91 -0.59
C GLN A 77 16.55 2.69 -1.05
N LEU A 78 16.08 1.99 -2.09
CA LEU A 78 16.64 0.71 -2.55
C LEU A 78 17.45 0.81 -3.85
N GLY A 79 17.44 1.96 -4.51
CA GLY A 79 18.11 2.20 -5.78
C GLY A 79 17.14 2.39 -6.95
N GLU A 80 17.55 3.14 -7.97
CA GLU A 80 16.73 3.47 -9.14
C GLU A 80 16.27 2.22 -9.93
N ALA A 81 17.03 1.14 -9.83
CA ALA A 81 16.77 -0.14 -10.49
C ALA A 81 15.99 -1.13 -9.59
N ALA A 82 15.43 -0.70 -8.46
CA ALA A 82 14.72 -1.60 -7.54
C ALA A 82 13.62 -2.43 -8.23
N ASP A 83 12.94 -1.89 -9.24
CA ASP A 83 11.92 -2.60 -10.01
C ASP A 83 12.48 -3.77 -10.85
N THR A 84 13.76 -3.77 -11.19
CA THR A 84 14.43 -4.85 -11.94
C THR A 84 15.36 -5.71 -11.08
N GLU A 85 15.83 -5.18 -9.95
CA GLU A 85 16.73 -5.87 -9.00
C GLU A 85 16.03 -6.88 -8.10
N TYR A 86 14.71 -6.78 -7.94
CA TYR A 86 13.87 -7.74 -7.24
C TYR A 86 12.92 -8.47 -8.20
N ASP A 87 12.47 -9.67 -7.83
CA ASP A 87 11.52 -10.43 -8.64
C ASP A 87 10.13 -9.80 -8.61
N TYR A 88 9.74 -9.25 -7.44
CA TYR A 88 8.51 -8.51 -7.24
C TYR A 88 8.76 -7.18 -6.53
N LEU A 89 8.05 -6.12 -6.96
CA LEU A 89 8.01 -4.85 -6.26
C LEU A 89 6.56 -4.37 -6.17
N PHE A 90 6.08 -4.22 -4.95
CA PHE A 90 4.73 -3.80 -4.60
C PHE A 90 4.77 -2.45 -3.90
N SER A 91 4.61 -1.36 -4.65
CA SER A 91 4.41 -0.03 -4.06
C SER A 91 2.94 0.19 -3.75
N GLU A 92 2.66 1.11 -2.82
CA GLU A 92 1.32 1.36 -2.31
C GLU A 92 0.59 0.06 -1.92
N ASN A 93 1.25 -0.80 -1.14
CA ASN A 93 0.77 -2.11 -0.68
C ASN A 93 0.48 -3.13 -1.81
N GLY A 94 0.92 -2.85 -3.04
CA GLY A 94 0.68 -3.69 -4.22
C GLY A 94 -0.41 -3.17 -5.15
N LEU A 95 -0.97 -1.98 -4.90
CA LEU A 95 -1.85 -1.31 -5.86
C LEU A 95 -1.11 -0.97 -7.16
N MET A 96 0.21 -0.77 -7.06
CA MET A 96 1.12 -0.78 -8.19
C MET A 96 2.14 -1.91 -7.98
N ALA A 97 2.04 -2.92 -8.84
CA ALA A 97 2.78 -4.17 -8.74
C ALA A 97 3.65 -4.39 -9.97
N PHE A 98 4.90 -4.74 -9.75
CA PHE A 98 5.87 -5.09 -10.78
C PHE A 98 6.35 -6.53 -10.59
N LYS A 99 6.61 -7.22 -11.69
CA LYS A 99 7.26 -8.54 -11.73
C LYS A 99 8.40 -8.47 -12.75
N ASN A 100 9.64 -8.70 -12.31
CA ASN A 100 10.84 -8.63 -13.16
C ASN A 100 10.94 -7.32 -13.98
N GLY A 101 10.66 -6.17 -13.37
CA GLY A 101 10.67 -4.87 -14.04
C GLY A 101 9.43 -4.55 -14.89
N GLU A 102 8.56 -5.52 -15.16
CA GLU A 102 7.34 -5.31 -15.93
C GLU A 102 6.16 -4.97 -15.01
N LEU A 103 5.35 -3.98 -15.40
CA LEU A 103 4.13 -3.64 -14.68
C LEU A 103 3.14 -4.80 -14.77
N LEU A 104 2.87 -5.45 -13.64
CA LEU A 104 1.91 -6.54 -13.51
C LEU A 104 0.49 -5.99 -13.37
N LYS A 105 0.31 -5.02 -12.49
CA LYS A 105 -0.98 -4.39 -12.22
C LYS A 105 -0.77 -2.97 -11.70
N ALA A 106 -1.63 -2.07 -12.17
CA ALA A 106 -1.89 -0.80 -11.51
C ALA A 106 -3.40 -0.71 -11.25
N THR A 107 -3.78 -0.22 -10.08
CA THR A 107 -5.15 0.22 -9.82
C THR A 107 -5.15 1.43 -8.90
N SER A 108 -6.30 2.08 -8.78
CA SER A 108 -6.49 3.27 -7.97
C SER A 108 -7.82 3.24 -7.24
N PHE A 109 -7.91 4.00 -6.15
CA PHE A 109 -9.13 4.22 -5.39
C PHE A 109 -10.28 4.67 -6.29
N LYS A 110 -9.96 5.50 -7.30
CA LYS A 110 -10.89 5.96 -8.32
C LYS A 110 -11.44 4.83 -9.18
N GLU A 111 -10.58 3.98 -9.70
CA GLU A 111 -11.00 2.83 -10.53
C GLU A 111 -11.82 1.83 -9.73
N HIS A 112 -11.44 1.58 -8.48
CA HIS A 112 -12.11 0.61 -7.63
C HIS A 112 -13.50 1.08 -7.18
N LEU A 113 -13.60 2.31 -6.65
CA LEU A 113 -14.83 2.80 -6.04
C LEU A 113 -15.76 3.50 -7.05
N GLY A 114 -15.18 4.13 -8.08
CA GLY A 114 -15.91 4.91 -9.08
C GLY A 114 -16.26 6.33 -8.63
N GLU A 115 -16.28 7.25 -9.61
CA GLU A 115 -16.49 8.69 -9.38
C GLU A 115 -17.80 9.04 -8.65
N ALA A 116 -18.87 8.29 -8.91
CA ALA A 116 -20.18 8.55 -8.28
C ALA A 116 -20.11 8.37 -6.75
N LYS A 117 -19.55 7.24 -6.30
CA LYS A 117 -19.36 6.93 -4.87
C LYS A 117 -18.33 7.85 -4.24
N ILE A 118 -17.23 8.15 -4.93
CA ILE A 118 -16.20 9.07 -4.43
C ILE A 118 -16.79 10.46 -4.19
N LYS A 119 -17.54 10.99 -5.14
CA LYS A 119 -18.21 12.29 -4.99
C LYS A 119 -19.17 12.28 -3.80
N GLU A 120 -19.94 11.21 -3.62
CA GLU A 120 -20.85 11.05 -2.48
C GLU A 120 -20.10 11.08 -1.14
N LEU A 121 -19.02 10.29 -1.03
CA LEU A 121 -18.16 10.22 0.14
C LEU A 121 -17.52 11.58 0.46
N VAL A 122 -16.91 12.23 -0.53
CA VAL A 122 -16.24 13.52 -0.36
C VAL A 122 -17.22 14.61 0.02
N ASN A 123 -18.41 14.67 -0.61
CA ASN A 123 -19.45 15.64 -0.26
C ASN A 123 -19.86 15.50 1.20
N PHE A 124 -20.10 14.26 1.65
CA PHE A 124 -20.45 14.01 3.04
C PHE A 124 -19.33 14.44 3.99
N ILE A 125 -18.09 14.07 3.70
CA ILE A 125 -16.92 14.43 4.52
C ILE A 125 -16.79 15.96 4.63
N LEU A 126 -16.91 16.69 3.52
CA LEU A 126 -16.78 18.15 3.51
C LEU A 126 -17.91 18.81 4.32
N VAL A 127 -19.15 18.36 4.17
CA VAL A 127 -20.28 18.87 4.96
C VAL A 127 -20.12 18.54 6.45
N TYR A 128 -19.67 17.32 6.77
CA TYR A 128 -19.40 16.92 8.15
C TYR A 128 -18.32 17.81 8.78
N ILE A 129 -17.19 18.01 8.10
CA ILE A 129 -16.09 18.87 8.56
C ILE A 129 -16.54 20.32 8.67
N ALA A 130 -17.36 20.83 7.75
CA ALA A 130 -17.89 22.19 7.82
C ALA A 130 -18.65 22.43 9.13
N ASN A 131 -19.44 21.45 9.58
CA ASN A 131 -20.26 21.54 10.80
C ASN A 131 -19.53 21.12 12.09
N LEU A 132 -18.28 20.64 12.02
CA LEU A 132 -17.50 20.33 13.23
C LEU A 132 -17.21 21.59 14.03
N ASP A 133 -17.47 21.54 15.33
CA ASP A 133 -17.01 22.55 16.28
C ASP A 133 -15.68 22.09 16.89
N ILE A 134 -14.57 22.61 16.33
CA ILE A 134 -13.20 22.35 16.80
C ILE A 134 -12.44 23.69 16.87
N PRO A 135 -11.44 23.81 17.75
CA PRO A 135 -10.78 25.10 18.01
C PRO A 135 -10.18 25.76 16.77
N ILE A 136 -9.62 24.96 15.86
CA ILE A 136 -8.87 25.42 14.70
C ILE A 136 -9.28 24.62 13.46
N LYS A 137 -9.49 25.33 12.35
CA LYS A 137 -9.56 24.77 10.99
C LYS A 137 -8.57 25.50 10.08
N ARG A 138 -7.97 24.78 9.15
CA ARG A 138 -7.01 25.28 8.15
C ARG A 138 -7.48 24.89 6.76
N GLY A 139 -6.74 24.05 6.05
CA GLY A 139 -7.04 23.62 4.68
C GLY A 139 -6.46 22.24 4.39
N THR A 140 -6.81 21.68 3.23
CA THR A 140 -6.51 20.28 2.86
C THR A 140 -7.16 19.30 3.86
N PHE A 141 -8.49 19.39 3.95
CA PHE A 141 -9.32 18.53 4.80
C PHE A 141 -9.49 17.11 4.23
N VAL A 142 -9.49 17.01 2.90
CA VAL A 142 -9.53 15.75 2.16
C VAL A 142 -8.40 15.80 1.14
N GLU A 143 -7.47 14.87 1.26
CA GLU A 143 -6.36 14.70 0.32
C GLU A 143 -6.58 13.39 -0.43
N PHE A 144 -6.76 13.49 -1.75
CA PHE A 144 -6.94 12.34 -2.63
C PHE A 144 -5.57 11.78 -3.02
N ARG A 145 -5.34 10.49 -2.73
CA ARG A 145 -4.12 9.75 -3.13
C ARG A 145 -4.50 8.61 -4.07
N ASN A 146 -3.52 7.96 -4.68
CA ASN A 146 -3.79 6.88 -5.63
C ASN A 146 -4.52 5.71 -4.95
N GLY A 147 -4.06 5.24 -3.78
CA GLY A 147 -4.72 4.16 -3.05
C GLY A 147 -5.80 4.53 -2.03
N MET A 148 -5.97 5.80 -1.67
CA MET A 148 -6.77 6.16 -0.49
C MET A 148 -7.17 7.65 -0.46
N LEU A 149 -8.05 8.00 0.48
CA LEU A 149 -8.23 9.37 0.95
C LEU A 149 -7.57 9.55 2.31
N ASN A 150 -6.81 10.63 2.51
CA ASN A 150 -6.46 11.08 3.85
C ASN A 150 -7.44 12.19 4.28
N VAL A 151 -8.09 12.01 5.42
CA VAL A 151 -9.10 12.95 5.94
C VAL A 151 -8.61 13.57 7.24
N SER A 152 -8.55 14.90 7.30
CA SER A 152 -8.10 15.67 8.46
C SER A 152 -9.15 16.70 8.88
N PRO A 153 -9.76 16.58 10.08
CA PRO A 153 -10.73 17.56 10.57
C PRO A 153 -10.18 18.98 10.71
N ILE A 154 -8.96 19.14 11.24
CA ILE A 154 -8.25 20.43 11.30
C ILE A 154 -7.72 20.88 9.94
N GLY A 155 -7.39 19.93 9.05
CA GLY A 155 -6.77 20.18 7.75
C GLY A 155 -5.24 20.10 7.79
N ARG A 156 -4.61 19.47 6.79
CA ARG A 156 -3.16 19.19 6.76
C ARG A 156 -2.27 20.42 6.66
N ASN A 157 -2.81 21.57 6.25
CA ASN A 157 -2.07 22.83 6.16
C ASN A 157 -1.85 23.51 7.52
N CYS A 158 -2.16 22.83 8.63
CA CYS A 158 -1.86 23.32 9.98
C CYS A 158 -0.37 23.23 10.32
N SER A 159 0.08 24.11 11.22
CA SER A 159 1.45 24.11 11.74
C SER A 159 1.73 22.89 12.62
N GLN A 160 2.99 22.64 12.97
CA GLN A 160 3.32 21.54 13.90
C GLN A 160 2.73 21.78 15.30
N GLU A 161 2.78 23.01 15.80
CA GLU A 161 2.14 23.38 17.07
C GLU A 161 0.63 23.08 17.05
N GLU A 162 -0.03 23.43 15.94
CA GLU A 162 -1.46 23.14 15.75
C GLU A 162 -1.75 21.64 15.65
N ARG A 163 -0.82 20.83 15.11
CA ARG A 163 -0.92 19.36 15.11
C ARG A 163 -0.87 18.81 16.53
N ASP A 164 0.09 19.27 17.31
CA ASP A 164 0.29 18.82 18.69
C ASP A 164 -0.94 19.17 19.56
N ASP A 165 -1.51 20.35 19.37
CA ASP A 165 -2.68 20.80 20.11
C ASP A 165 -3.97 20.11 19.64
N PHE A 166 -4.14 19.88 18.34
CA PHE A 166 -5.25 19.08 17.83
C PHE A 166 -5.18 17.64 18.34
N GLU A 167 -3.99 17.03 18.42
CA GLU A 167 -3.83 15.68 18.94
C GLU A 167 -4.27 15.58 20.41
N LYS A 168 -3.84 16.54 21.26
CA LYS A 168 -4.26 16.60 22.67
C LYS A 168 -5.77 16.80 22.78
N PHE A 169 -6.33 17.70 21.98
CA PHE A 169 -7.76 17.96 21.94
C PHE A 169 -8.54 16.72 21.50
N ASP A 170 -8.13 16.07 20.40
CA ASP A 170 -8.78 14.88 19.84
C ASP A 170 -8.72 13.68 20.78
N LYS A 171 -7.67 13.53 21.60
CA LYS A 171 -7.61 12.47 22.64
C LYS A 171 -8.72 12.59 23.69
N VAL A 172 -9.08 13.82 24.06
CA VAL A 172 -10.14 14.08 25.04
C VAL A 172 -11.50 14.13 24.35
N ALA A 173 -11.56 14.84 23.23
CA ALA A 173 -12.78 15.14 22.53
C ALA A 173 -13.19 14.03 21.57
N GLY A 174 -12.37 13.05 21.19
CA GLY A 174 -12.72 11.93 20.31
C GLY A 174 -13.27 12.32 18.93
N VAL A 175 -12.72 13.37 18.31
CA VAL A 175 -13.27 13.94 17.05
C VAL A 175 -13.14 12.94 15.90
N ARG A 176 -11.93 12.43 15.65
CA ARG A 176 -11.65 11.49 14.56
C ARG A 176 -12.39 10.17 14.75
N GLU A 177 -12.37 9.61 15.95
CA GLU A 177 -13.04 8.34 16.26
C GLU A 177 -14.56 8.43 16.02
N ARG A 178 -15.21 9.50 16.48
CA ARG A 178 -16.64 9.72 16.20
C ARG A 178 -16.92 9.90 14.72
N MET A 179 -16.09 10.67 14.03
CA MET A 179 -16.25 10.86 12.58
C MET A 179 -16.13 9.53 11.83
N VAL A 180 -15.14 8.70 12.18
CA VAL A 180 -14.98 7.35 11.61
C VAL A 180 -16.21 6.49 11.86
N LYS A 181 -16.74 6.46 13.09
CA LYS A 181 -17.97 5.70 13.41
C LYS A 181 -19.17 6.14 12.56
N VAL A 182 -19.34 7.45 12.35
CA VAL A 182 -20.39 7.97 11.48
C VAL A 182 -20.19 7.53 10.03
N LEU A 183 -18.96 7.64 9.50
CA LEU A 183 -18.65 7.22 8.13
C LEU A 183 -18.86 5.72 7.92
N GLN A 184 -18.47 4.89 8.89
CA GLN A 184 -18.67 3.43 8.85
C GLN A 184 -20.15 3.04 8.75
N VAL A 185 -21.03 3.77 9.43
CA VAL A 185 -22.48 3.55 9.34
C VAL A 185 -23.03 4.06 8.01
N GLN A 186 -22.68 5.30 7.63
CA GLN A 186 -23.21 5.96 6.44
C GLN A 186 -22.80 5.26 5.15
N PHE A 187 -21.55 4.79 5.07
CA PHE A 187 -20.94 4.22 3.87
C PHE A 187 -20.63 2.74 4.03
N ARG A 188 -21.40 2.02 4.84
CA ARG A 188 -21.23 0.58 5.07
C ARG A 188 -21.16 -0.22 3.76
N GLU A 189 -21.98 0.14 2.78
CA GLU A 189 -22.08 -0.50 1.46
C GLU A 189 -20.88 -0.21 0.54
N PHE A 190 -19.96 0.68 0.94
CA PHE A 190 -18.76 1.00 0.15
C PHE A 190 -17.57 0.09 0.49
N ASP A 191 -17.71 -0.73 1.53
CA ASP A 191 -16.69 -1.66 2.03
C ASP A 191 -15.30 -1.02 2.24
N LEU A 192 -15.30 0.09 2.99
CA LEU A 192 -14.10 0.87 3.30
C LEU A 192 -13.56 0.52 4.70
N THR A 193 -12.24 0.51 4.81
CA THR A 193 -11.47 0.54 6.05
C THR A 193 -11.10 1.97 6.40
N TYR A 194 -11.11 2.28 7.70
CA TYR A 194 -10.77 3.58 8.25
C TYR A 194 -9.66 3.40 9.28
N SER A 195 -8.50 4.03 9.06
CA SER A 195 -7.34 3.89 9.94
C SER A 195 -6.96 5.24 10.54
N VAL A 196 -7.16 5.41 11.85
CA VAL A 196 -6.73 6.62 12.57
C VAL A 196 -5.22 6.55 12.78
N GLY A 197 -4.49 7.49 12.20
CA GLY A 197 -3.03 7.50 12.21
C GLY A 197 -2.46 8.89 12.44
N GLY A 198 -1.32 8.96 13.12
CA GLY A 198 -0.65 10.22 13.43
C GLY A 198 -1.51 11.19 14.24
N GLN A 199 -1.20 12.48 14.12
CA GLN A 199 -1.71 13.52 15.03
C GLN A 199 -3.08 14.09 14.61
N ILE A 200 -3.36 14.16 13.30
CA ILE A 200 -4.44 15.02 12.78
C ILE A 200 -5.39 14.39 11.77
N SER A 201 -5.13 13.16 11.32
CA SER A 201 -5.90 12.56 10.23
C SER A 201 -6.20 11.08 10.45
N PHE A 202 -6.98 10.54 9.52
CA PHE A 202 -7.20 9.12 9.33
C PHE A 202 -7.26 8.83 7.83
N ASP A 203 -6.88 7.62 7.45
CA ASP A 203 -6.93 7.14 6.07
C ASP A 203 -8.24 6.39 5.82
N VAL A 204 -8.76 6.52 4.60
CA VAL A 204 -9.96 5.83 4.10
C VAL A 204 -9.58 5.11 2.81
N PHE A 205 -9.69 3.78 2.82
CA PHE A 205 -9.31 2.93 1.69
C PHE A 205 -10.21 1.70 1.63
N PRO A 206 -10.33 1.00 0.49
CA PRO A 206 -11.10 -0.22 0.37
C PRO A 206 -10.58 -1.30 1.32
N ARG A 207 -11.48 -2.14 1.84
CA ARG A 207 -11.10 -3.25 2.72
C ARG A 207 -10.07 -4.15 2.04
N GLY A 208 -9.03 -4.53 2.77
CA GLY A 208 -7.96 -5.40 2.28
C GLY A 208 -6.90 -4.71 1.42
N TRP A 209 -6.89 -3.37 1.34
CA TRP A 209 -5.80 -2.60 0.71
C TRP A 209 -4.63 -2.30 1.66
N ASP A 210 -4.53 -3.02 2.78
CA ASP A 210 -3.31 -3.17 3.56
C ASP A 210 -2.29 -4.04 2.81
N LYS A 211 -1.13 -4.34 3.41
CA LYS A 211 -0.06 -5.09 2.74
C LYS A 211 -0.48 -6.48 2.29
N THR A 212 -1.54 -7.08 2.85
CA THR A 212 -2.07 -8.37 2.36
C THR A 212 -2.57 -8.29 0.91
N TYR A 213 -2.87 -7.09 0.39
CA TYR A 213 -3.28 -6.90 -0.99
C TYR A 213 -2.26 -7.49 -1.99
N CYS A 214 -0.96 -7.37 -1.73
CA CYS A 214 0.06 -7.90 -2.63
C CYS A 214 0.05 -9.43 -2.74
N LEU A 215 -0.49 -10.14 -1.74
CA LEU A 215 -0.48 -11.61 -1.71
C LEU A 215 -1.28 -12.22 -2.86
N GLN A 216 -2.30 -11.53 -3.37
CA GLN A 216 -3.09 -12.00 -4.52
C GLN A 216 -2.24 -12.25 -5.79
N PHE A 217 -1.06 -11.62 -5.87
CA PHE A 217 -0.15 -11.74 -7.01
C PHE A 217 0.87 -12.88 -6.86
N VAL A 218 1.00 -13.48 -5.67
CA VAL A 218 2.07 -14.44 -5.34
C VAL A 218 1.58 -15.70 -4.63
N GLU A 219 0.40 -15.68 -4.01
CA GLU A 219 -0.10 -16.78 -3.16
C GLU A 219 -0.28 -18.13 -3.86
N ASN A 220 -0.43 -18.14 -5.18
CA ASN A 220 -0.58 -19.36 -5.97
C ASN A 220 0.72 -19.77 -6.69
N ASP A 221 1.77 -18.95 -6.60
CA ASP A 221 3.05 -19.16 -7.28
C ASP A 221 4.12 -19.76 -6.35
N PHE A 222 3.93 -19.71 -5.03
CA PHE A 222 4.92 -20.12 -4.03
C PHE A 222 4.33 -21.08 -2.99
N GLU A 223 5.15 -22.05 -2.55
CA GLU A 223 4.82 -22.98 -1.47
C GLU A 223 4.99 -22.32 -0.10
N GLU A 224 6.01 -21.48 0.05
CA GLU A 224 6.30 -20.73 1.28
C GLU A 224 6.51 -19.24 0.96
N ILE A 225 5.81 -18.37 1.70
CA ILE A 225 5.98 -16.92 1.61
C ILE A 225 6.45 -16.43 2.98
N HIS A 226 7.72 -16.08 3.10
CA HIS A 226 8.27 -15.46 4.29
C HIS A 226 8.04 -13.96 4.22
N PHE A 227 7.47 -13.37 5.26
CA PHE A 227 7.32 -11.92 5.35
C PHE A 227 8.18 -11.36 6.48
N PHE A 228 8.97 -10.32 6.21
CA PHE A 228 9.79 -9.61 7.20
C PHE A 228 9.30 -8.17 7.35
N GLY A 229 9.03 -7.73 8.58
CA GLY A 229 8.54 -6.38 8.89
C GLY A 229 8.85 -5.93 10.31
N ASP A 230 8.93 -4.61 10.54
CA ASP A 230 9.27 -4.01 11.84
C ASP A 230 8.02 -3.65 12.69
N LYS A 231 6.87 -3.41 12.05
CA LYS A 231 5.63 -2.95 12.70
C LYS A 231 4.54 -4.01 12.66
N THR A 232 4.87 -5.19 13.19
CA THR A 232 3.99 -6.37 13.20
C THR A 232 3.00 -6.40 14.37
N TYR A 233 3.12 -5.47 15.32
CA TYR A 233 2.18 -5.31 16.44
C TYR A 233 0.80 -4.84 15.94
N SER A 234 -0.26 -5.13 16.70
CA SER A 234 -1.63 -4.70 16.37
C SER A 234 -1.71 -3.19 16.12
N GLY A 235 -2.15 -2.80 14.92
CA GLY A 235 -2.22 -1.39 14.48
C GLY A 235 -0.96 -0.87 13.77
N GLY A 236 0.12 -1.64 13.74
CA GLY A 236 1.24 -1.42 12.84
C GLY A 236 0.88 -1.82 11.40
N ASN A 237 1.52 -1.19 10.41
CA ASN A 237 1.20 -1.38 8.99
C ASN A 237 1.66 -2.74 8.41
N ASP A 238 2.40 -3.53 9.18
CA ASP A 238 2.80 -4.89 8.82
C ASP A 238 1.89 -5.95 9.45
N HIS A 239 1.01 -5.56 10.36
CA HIS A 239 0.28 -6.51 11.20
C HIS A 239 -0.53 -7.51 10.39
N GLU A 240 -1.34 -7.02 9.44
CA GLU A 240 -2.26 -7.85 8.66
C GLU A 240 -1.51 -8.85 7.78
N ILE A 241 -0.41 -8.45 7.15
CA ILE A 241 0.42 -9.35 6.33
C ILE A 241 1.26 -10.30 7.18
N PHE A 242 1.70 -9.88 8.37
CA PHE A 242 2.45 -10.71 9.30
C PHE A 242 1.60 -11.84 9.91
N VAL A 243 0.34 -11.57 10.27
CA VAL A 243 -0.57 -12.57 10.85
C VAL A 243 -1.38 -13.35 9.79
N SER A 244 -1.19 -13.05 8.52
CA SER A 244 -1.87 -13.74 7.42
C SER A 244 -1.52 -15.23 7.42
N PRO A 245 -2.49 -16.15 7.30
CA PRO A 245 -2.21 -17.59 7.22
C PRO A 245 -1.44 -17.97 5.94
N LYS A 246 -1.30 -17.04 4.99
CA LYS A 246 -0.55 -17.22 3.74
C LYS A 246 0.94 -16.88 3.89
N THR A 247 1.36 -16.35 5.03
CA THR A 247 2.74 -15.93 5.27
C THR A 247 3.33 -16.64 6.50
N ILE A 248 4.64 -16.83 6.46
CA ILE A 248 5.47 -17.15 7.60
C ILE A 248 6.09 -15.82 8.05
N GLY A 249 5.47 -15.17 9.03
CA GLY A 249 5.84 -13.84 9.49
C GLY A 249 7.06 -13.81 10.42
N HIS A 250 7.98 -12.88 10.16
CA HIS A 250 9.20 -12.61 10.92
C HIS A 250 9.20 -11.16 11.37
N THR A 251 9.11 -10.93 12.68
CA THR A 251 9.29 -9.57 13.22
C THR A 251 10.77 -9.26 13.30
N VAL A 252 11.19 -8.14 12.69
CA VAL A 252 12.57 -7.66 12.73
C VAL A 252 12.66 -6.36 13.52
N THR A 253 13.85 -6.06 14.04
CA THR A 253 14.10 -4.82 14.79
C THR A 253 15.06 -3.86 14.09
N SER A 254 15.75 -4.33 13.05
CA SER A 254 16.70 -3.56 12.25
C SER A 254 17.07 -4.28 10.95
N PRO A 255 17.72 -3.59 9.98
CA PRO A 255 18.27 -4.23 8.78
C PRO A 255 19.25 -5.38 9.07
N ALA A 256 20.06 -5.27 10.12
CA ALA A 256 20.97 -6.34 10.51
C ALA A 256 20.22 -7.58 11.04
N ASP A 257 19.14 -7.35 11.80
CA ASP A 257 18.27 -8.42 12.30
C ASP A 257 17.51 -9.11 11.16
N THR A 258 17.08 -8.36 10.14
CA THR A 258 16.51 -8.91 8.91
C THR A 258 17.47 -9.90 8.23
N ARG A 259 18.72 -9.51 7.99
CA ARG A 259 19.72 -10.42 7.37
C ARG A 259 19.92 -11.68 8.21
N ARG A 260 20.02 -11.54 9.54
CA ARG A 260 20.15 -12.67 10.48
C ARG A 260 18.98 -13.64 10.38
N LEU A 261 17.74 -13.15 10.42
CA LEU A 261 16.55 -13.99 10.35
C LEU A 261 16.35 -14.63 8.97
N VAL A 262 16.72 -13.94 7.89
CA VAL A 262 16.73 -14.55 6.54
C VAL A 262 17.71 -15.72 6.49
N VAL A 263 18.91 -15.59 7.07
CA VAL A 263 19.87 -16.70 7.12
C VAL A 263 19.27 -17.88 7.89
N GLU A 264 18.80 -17.63 9.12
CA GLU A 264 18.29 -18.65 10.03
C GLU A 264 17.05 -19.39 9.50
N HIS A 265 16.13 -18.66 8.85
CA HIS A 265 14.82 -19.20 8.49
C HIS A 265 14.67 -19.59 7.04
N ILE A 266 15.55 -19.10 6.15
CA ILE A 266 15.53 -19.41 4.73
C ILE A 266 16.83 -20.10 4.34
N ILE A 267 17.97 -19.41 4.41
CA ILE A 267 19.22 -19.89 3.79
C ILE A 267 19.71 -21.19 4.42
N ASP A 268 19.67 -21.31 5.75
CA ASP A 268 20.12 -22.51 6.46
C ASP A 268 19.20 -23.72 6.27
N LYS A 269 18.03 -23.53 5.64
CA LYS A 269 17.01 -24.56 5.40
C LYS A 269 16.87 -24.97 3.92
N LEU A 270 17.57 -24.29 3.00
CA LEU A 270 17.63 -24.66 1.58
C LEU A 270 18.56 -25.86 1.36
#